data_AF-A0A497R6A1-F1
#
_entry.id   AF-A0A497R6A1-F1
#
_cell.length_a   1.000
_cell.length_b   1.000
_cell.length_c   1.000
_cell.angle_alpha   90.00
_cell.angle_beta   90.00
_cell.angle_gamma   90.00
#
_symmetry.space_group_name_H-M   'P 1'
#
loop_
_entity.id
_entity.type
_entity.pdbx_description
1 polymer ?
#
loop_
_entity_poly.entity_id
_entity_poly.type
_entity_poly.pdbx_seq_one_letter_code
_entity_poly.pdbx_strand_id
1 'polypeptide(L)'
;MIYLISYDIPNDQLRTQIAKLCEYYGFERIQFSVFMGETTRNMVETFALEANELIEKRLAKVTIIPICQKCYEKIIDMGRRKIPQYKEKEQEKKKHKTIGRKKKTKEKVIII
;
A
#
# COMPACT_ATOMS: atom_id res chain seq x y z
N MET A 1 14.51 -1.11 -13.37
CA MET A 1 13.75 -2.12 -14.14
C MET A 1 12.31 -2.06 -13.67
N ILE A 2 11.36 -2.18 -14.59
CA ILE A 2 9.94 -2.08 -14.25
C ILE A 2 9.45 -3.47 -13.84
N TYR A 3 8.61 -3.53 -12.81
CA TYR A 3 7.95 -4.76 -12.39
C TYR A 3 6.44 -4.54 -12.36
N LEU A 4 5.70 -5.49 -12.94
CA LEU A 4 4.25 -5.58 -12.81
C LEU A 4 3.93 -6.63 -11.75
N ILE A 5 3.08 -6.28 -10.81
CA ILE A 5 2.58 -7.18 -9.77
C ILE A 5 1.09 -7.37 -10.03
N SER A 6 0.68 -8.61 -10.26
CA SER A 6 -0.73 -9.01 -10.36
C SER A 6 -1.06 -9.94 -9.21
N TYR A 7 -2.25 -9.81 -8.63
CA TYR A 7 -2.72 -10.73 -7.61
C TYR A 7 -4.16 -11.21 -7.81
N ASP A 8 -4.42 -12.41 -7.35
CA ASP A 8 -5.76 -13.00 -7.25
C ASP A 8 -6.00 -13.42 -5.80
N ILE A 9 -6.81 -12.61 -5.09
CA ILE A 9 -7.00 -12.71 -3.65
C ILE A 9 -8.49 -12.47 -3.33
N PRO A 10 -9.27 -13.54 -3.06
CA PRO A 10 -10.68 -13.42 -2.73
C PRO A 10 -10.92 -12.77 -1.36
N ASN A 11 -10.01 -12.96 -0.40
CA ASN A 11 -10.15 -12.38 0.94
C ASN A 11 -9.83 -10.87 0.94
N ASP A 12 -10.82 -10.04 1.29
CA ASP A 12 -10.72 -8.58 1.26
C ASP A 12 -9.65 -8.01 2.19
N GLN A 13 -9.49 -8.59 3.38
CA GLN A 13 -8.50 -8.14 4.36
C GLN A 13 -7.09 -8.40 3.85
N LEU A 14 -6.83 -9.63 3.37
CA LEU A 14 -5.54 -10.00 2.80
C LEU A 14 -5.22 -9.17 1.54
N ARG A 15 -6.21 -8.95 0.68
CA ARG A 15 -6.06 -8.10 -0.52
C ARG A 15 -5.68 -6.66 -0.14
N THR A 16 -6.25 -6.13 0.95
CA THR A 16 -5.89 -4.82 1.50
C THR A 16 -4.47 -4.80 2.04
N GLN A 17 -4.02 -5.88 2.68
CA GLN A 17 -2.65 -5.97 3.20
C GLN A 17 -1.63 -6.00 2.05
N ILE A 18 -1.85 -6.83 1.03
CA ILE A 18 -0.98 -6.91 -0.15
C ILE A 18 -0.96 -5.58 -0.91
N ALA A 19 -2.11 -4.92 -1.04
CA ALA A 19 -2.21 -3.59 -1.61
C ALA A 19 -1.31 -2.56 -0.90
N LYS A 20 -1.43 -2.48 0.43
CA LYS A 20 -0.60 -1.57 1.26
C LYS A 20 0.88 -1.91 1.16
N LEU A 21 1.21 -3.21 1.08
CA LEU A 21 2.58 -3.67 0.89
C LEU A 21 3.13 -3.20 -0.47
N CYS A 22 2.36 -3.31 -1.56
CA CYS A 22 2.76 -2.79 -2.86
C CYS A 22 3.06 -1.28 -2.81
N GLU A 23 2.17 -0.50 -2.17
CA GLU A 23 2.33 0.95 -2.01
C GLU A 23 3.57 1.29 -1.16
N TYR A 24 3.84 0.53 -0.10
CA TYR A 24 5.02 0.70 0.75
C TYR A 24 6.34 0.50 -0.02
N TYR A 25 6.37 -0.46 -0.95
CA TYR A 25 7.52 -0.72 -1.82
C TYR A 25 7.59 0.23 -3.03
N GLY A 26 6.72 1.24 -3.10
CA GLY A 26 6.73 2.26 -4.15
C GLY A 26 6.06 1.84 -5.46
N PHE A 27 5.29 0.75 -5.47
CA PHE A 27 4.51 0.36 -6.63
C PHE A 27 3.22 1.18 -6.71
N GLU A 28 2.90 1.68 -7.90
CA GLU A 28 1.67 2.40 -8.18
C GLU A 28 0.57 1.44 -8.63
N ARG A 29 -0.65 1.68 -8.13
CA ARG A 29 -1.82 0.87 -8.50
C ARG A 29 -2.33 1.28 -9.88
N ILE A 30 -2.31 0.35 -10.83
CA ILE A 30 -2.81 0.58 -12.20
C ILE A 30 -4.17 -0.08 -12.48
N GLN A 31 -4.50 -1.18 -11.78
CA GLN A 31 -5.83 -1.81 -11.80
C GLN A 31 -6.23 -2.27 -10.39
N PHE A 32 -7.46 -2.81 -10.24
CA PHE A 32 -7.96 -3.27 -8.93
C PHE A 32 -7.04 -4.30 -8.28
N SER A 33 -6.42 -5.17 -9.07
CA SER A 33 -5.50 -6.20 -8.59
C SER A 33 -4.13 -6.17 -9.28
N VAL A 34 -3.75 -5.02 -9.85
CA VAL A 34 -2.48 -4.88 -10.57
C VAL A 34 -1.77 -3.60 -10.15
N PHE A 35 -0.48 -3.74 -9.86
CA PHE A 35 0.46 -2.69 -9.50
C PHE A 35 1.65 -2.69 -10.45
N MET A 36 2.31 -1.54 -10.59
CA MET A 36 3.52 -1.42 -11.39
C MET A 36 4.45 -0.36 -10.81
N GLY A 37 5.75 -0.54 -10.98
CA GLY A 37 6.73 0.43 -10.51
C GLY A 37 8.14 0.06 -10.93
N GLU A 38 9.01 1.06 -10.96
CA GLU A 38 10.43 0.87 -11.19
C GLU A 38 11.18 0.71 -9.88
N THR A 39 11.94 -0.38 -9.74
CA THR A 39 12.77 -0.64 -8.56
C THR A 39 13.93 -1.58 -8.90
N THR A 40 14.71 -1.94 -7.88
CA THR A 40 15.83 -2.90 -7.99
C THR A 40 15.35 -4.33 -7.75
N ARG A 41 16.09 -5.31 -8.28
CA ARG A 41 15.79 -6.73 -8.06
C ARG A 41 15.75 -7.09 -6.57
N ASN A 42 16.69 -6.56 -5.78
CA ASN A 42 16.75 -6.83 -4.34
C ASN A 42 15.47 -6.36 -3.63
N MET A 43 14.97 -5.16 -3.96
CA MET A 43 13.72 -4.66 -3.36
C MET A 43 12.52 -5.54 -3.73
N VAL A 44 12.47 -6.04 -4.96
CA VAL A 44 11.41 -6.98 -5.39
C VAL A 44 11.52 -8.32 -4.67
N GLU A 45 12.73 -8.83 -4.46
CA GLU A 45 12.95 -10.08 -3.72
C GLU A 45 12.54 -9.93 -2.25
N THR A 46 12.84 -8.79 -1.60
CA THR A 46 12.35 -8.50 -0.24
C THR A 46 10.82 -8.40 -0.20
N PHE A 47 10.20 -7.67 -1.15
CA PHE A 47 8.75 -7.63 -1.30
C PHE A 47 8.15 -9.03 -1.46
N ALA A 48 8.77 -9.90 -2.27
CA ALA A 48 8.26 -11.24 -2.53
C ALA A 48 8.28 -12.12 -1.28
N LEU A 49 9.32 -11.98 -0.43
CA LEU A 49 9.38 -12.68 0.86
C LEU A 49 8.26 -12.23 1.80
N GLU A 50 8.10 -10.92 2.01
CA GLU A 50 7.04 -10.39 2.88
C GLU A 50 5.63 -10.72 2.34
N ALA A 51 5.43 -10.62 1.03
CA ALA A 51 4.16 -10.99 0.40
C ALA A 51 3.87 -12.48 0.59
N ASN A 52 4.89 -13.34 0.48
CA ASN A 52 4.75 -14.78 0.68
C ASN A 52 4.36 -15.11 2.13
N GLU A 53 4.95 -14.46 3.13
CA GLU A 53 4.57 -14.63 4.54
C GLU A 53 3.10 -14.25 4.81
N LEU A 54 2.58 -13.23 4.12
CA LEU A 54 1.18 -12.82 4.25
C LEU A 54 0.21 -13.85 3.65
N ILE A 55 0.57 -14.42 2.50
CA ILE A 55 -0.31 -15.32 1.73
C ILE A 55 -0.09 -16.80 2.02
N GLU A 56 0.96 -17.16 2.77
CA GLU A 56 1.28 -18.55 3.09
C GLU A 56 0.05 -19.24 3.71
N LYS A 57 -0.33 -20.40 3.17
CA LYS A 57 -1.51 -21.19 3.60
C LYS A 57 -2.86 -20.49 3.42
N ARG A 58 -2.93 -19.45 2.58
CA ARG A 58 -4.18 -18.78 2.22
C ARG A 58 -4.51 -19.03 0.75
N LEU A 59 -5.80 -18.97 0.41
CA LEU A 59 -6.25 -18.97 -0.98
C LEU A 59 -5.90 -17.60 -1.59
N ALA A 60 -4.70 -17.48 -2.16
CA ALA A 60 -4.17 -16.26 -2.72
C ALA A 60 -3.03 -16.57 -3.70
N LYS A 61 -2.90 -15.74 -4.73
CA LYS A 61 -1.79 -15.82 -5.69
C LYS A 61 -1.27 -14.41 -5.96
N VAL A 62 0.05 -14.25 -5.92
CA VAL A 62 0.75 -13.04 -6.34
C VAL A 62 1.74 -13.43 -7.43
N THR A 63 1.74 -12.68 -8.53
CA THR A 63 2.62 -12.89 -9.68
C THR A 63 3.40 -11.62 -9.95
N ILE A 64 4.72 -11.71 -9.99
CA ILE A 64 5.63 -10.59 -10.21
C ILE A 64 6.33 -10.79 -11.55
N ILE A 65 6.20 -9.83 -12.45
CA ILE A 65 6.69 -9.93 -13.83
C ILE A 65 7.68 -8.80 -14.09
N PRO A 66 8.97 -9.09 -14.35
CA PRO A 66 9.92 -8.09 -14.80
C PRO A 66 9.56 -7.66 -16.24
N ILE A 67 9.43 -6.35 -16.46
CA ILE A 67 9.13 -5.73 -17.74
C ILE A 67 10.31 -4.83 -18.13
N CYS A 68 10.86 -5.02 -19.33
CA CYS A 68 11.85 -4.10 -19.86
C CYS A 68 11.17 -2.84 -20.42
N GLN A 69 11.93 -1.75 -20.53
CA GLN A 69 11.43 -0.46 -21.01
C GLN A 69 10.69 -0.57 -22.37
N LYS A 70 11.26 -1.32 -23.31
CA LYS A 70 10.67 -1.53 -24.66
C LYS A 70 9.34 -2.28 -24.63
N CYS A 71 9.11 -3.15 -23.64
CA CYS A 71 7.83 -3.84 -23.48
C CYS A 71 6.81 -2.96 -22.76
N TYR A 72 7.27 -2.16 -21.79
CA TYR A 72 6.42 -1.19 -21.08
C TYR A 72 5.79 -0.17 -22.04
N GLU A 73 6.57 0.36 -22.98
CA GLU A 73 6.09 1.31 -24.01
C GLU A 73 5.04 0.73 -24.97
N LYS A 74 4.88 -0.59 -24.97
CA LYS A 74 3.92 -1.32 -25.82
C LYS A 74 2.66 -1.74 -25.06
N ILE A 75 2.50 -1.34 -23.80
CA ILE A 75 1.30 -1.66 -23.02
C ILE A 75 0.08 -1.01 -23.69
N ILE A 76 -0.96 -1.80 -23.88
CA ILE A 76 -2.28 -1.34 -24.34
C ILE A 76 -3.21 -1.39 -23.15
N ASP A 77 -3.65 -0.22 -22.66
CA ASP A 77 -4.62 -0.07 -21.57
C ASP A 77 -5.96 0.46 -22.13
N MET A 78 -7.07 -0.12 -21.67
CA MET A 78 -8.40 0.17 -22.19
C MET A 78 -9.44 0.20 -21.07
N GLY A 79 -10.44 1.08 -21.18
CA GLY A 79 -11.54 1.22 -20.23
C GLY A 79 -11.38 2.38 -19.25
N ARG A 80 -12.12 2.35 -18.14
CA ARG A 80 -12.09 3.41 -17.11
C ARG A 80 -11.42 2.91 -15.84
N ARG A 81 -10.44 3.67 -15.35
CA ARG A 81 -9.84 3.48 -14.04
C ARG A 81 -10.87 3.77 -12.93
N LYS A 82 -11.43 2.72 -12.31
CA LYS A 82 -11.99 2.82 -10.96
C LYS A 82 -10.91 2.34 -9.98
N ILE A 83 -9.90 3.17 -9.74
CA ILE A 83 -8.93 2.89 -8.67
C ILE A 83 -9.68 3.13 -7.35
N PRO A 84 -9.83 2.13 -6.46
CA PRO A 84 -10.37 2.38 -5.13
C PRO A 84 -9.39 3.31 -4.42
N GLN A 85 -9.82 4.54 -4.20
CA GLN A 85 -9.04 5.52 -3.45
C GLN A 85 -9.01 5.03 -2.00
N TYR A 86 -7.96 4.32 -1.61
CA TYR A 86 -7.71 3.94 -0.21
C TYR A 86 -7.29 5.21 0.56
N LYS A 87 -8.20 6.18 0.66
CA LYS A 87 -7.95 7.44 1.38
C LYS A 87 -7.64 7.11 2.82
N GLU A 88 -6.40 7.37 3.24
CA GLU A 88 -5.87 8.05 4.45
C GLU A 88 -6.67 8.05 5.78
N LYS A 89 -7.72 7.24 5.96
CA LYS A 89 -8.58 7.29 7.16
C LYS A 89 -7.91 6.74 8.42
N GLU A 90 -6.69 6.19 8.35
CA GLU A 90 -5.92 5.77 9.52
C GLU A 90 -5.07 6.90 10.13
N GLN A 91 -4.71 7.95 9.38
CA GLN A 91 -3.89 9.04 9.91
C GLN A 91 -4.72 10.06 10.72
N GLU A 92 -5.99 10.30 10.35
CA GLU A 92 -6.89 11.17 11.13
C GLU A 92 -7.30 10.57 12.48
N LYS A 93 -7.46 9.24 12.58
CA LYS A 93 -7.78 8.56 13.85
C LYS A 93 -6.64 8.64 14.86
N LYS A 94 -5.38 8.69 14.40
CA LYS A 94 -4.21 8.90 15.28
C LYS A 94 -4.07 10.36 15.69
N LYS A 95 -4.34 11.34 14.81
CA LYS A 95 -4.33 12.78 15.16
C LYS A 95 -5.38 13.17 16.22
N HIS A 96 -6.60 12.63 16.14
CA HIS A 96 -7.65 12.94 17.12
C HIS A 96 -7.44 12.30 18.51
N LYS A 97 -6.72 11.18 18.63
CA LYS A 97 -6.40 10.58 19.94
C LYS A 97 -5.32 11.35 20.72
N THR A 98 -4.41 12.05 20.03
CA THR A 98 -3.29 12.75 20.69
C THR A 98 -3.64 14.16 21.18
N ILE A 99 -4.70 14.77 20.66
CA ILE A 99 -5.10 16.15 20.98
C ILE A 99 -5.90 16.24 22.32
N GLY A 100 -6.40 15.12 22.86
CA GLY A 100 -7.23 15.08 24.07
C GLY A 100 -6.51 15.08 25.43
N ARG A 101 -5.20 15.34 25.51
CA ARG A 101 -4.45 15.32 26.80
C ARG A 101 -3.52 16.52 26.95
N LYS A 102 -4.07 17.74 27.01
CA LYS A 102 -3.35 18.91 27.54
C LYS A 102 -3.74 19.18 29.00
N LYS A 103 -2.70 19.36 29.80
CA LYS A 103 -2.60 19.40 31.26
C LYS A 103 -3.38 20.58 31.87
N LYS A 104 -4.04 20.32 33.01
CA LYS A 104 -4.42 21.36 33.99
C LYS A 104 -3.14 21.97 34.57
N THR A 105 -2.88 23.25 34.32
CA THR A 105 -1.96 24.07 35.13
C THR A 105 -2.80 25.12 35.85
N LYS A 106 -2.82 25.01 37.19
CA LYS A 106 -3.40 26.00 38.10
C LYS A 106 -2.37 27.11 38.32
N GLU A 107 -2.65 28.32 37.89
CA GLU A 107 -2.00 29.51 38.44
C GLU A 107 -2.97 30.20 39.40
N LYS A 108 -2.57 30.24 40.68
CA LYS A 108 -3.18 31.05 41.73
C LYS A 108 -2.69 32.48 41.54
N VAL A 109 -3.58 33.42 41.25
CA VAL A 109 -3.31 34.85 41.39
C VAL A 109 -3.72 35.23 42.81
N ILE A 110 -2.74 35.71 43.58
CA ILE A 110 -2.94 36.42 44.84
C ILE A 110 -3.35 37.85 44.46
N ILE A 111 -4.53 38.29 44.90
CA ILE A 111 -4.86 39.71 45.00
C ILE A 111 -5.30 39.95 46.44
N ILE A 112 -4.72 41.02 46.97
CA ILE A 112 -4.75 41.55 48.34
C ILE A 112 -6.18 41.84 48.78
#